data_AF-A0A258S708-F1
#
_entry.id   AF-A0A258S708-F1
#
_cell.length_a   1.000
_cell.length_b   1.000
_cell.length_c   1.000
_cell.angle_alpha   90.00
_cell.angle_beta   90.00
_cell.angle_gamma   90.00
#
_symmetry.space_group_name_H-M   'P 1'
#
loop_
_entity.id
_entity.type
_entity.pdbx_description
1 polymer ?
#
loop_
_entity_poly.entity_id
_entity_poly.type
_entity_poly.pdbx_seq_one_letter_code
_entity_poly.pdbx_strand_id
1 'polypeptide(L)'
;MTAILLTLSTVISPPVHANGALREACRADYRNFCASVQPGGGRIIECLKQHETELSPGCLASLGSVAECREQAKKICASENQDAAALRACIKTHASEFSPECRQALNTR
;
A
#
# COMPACT_ATOMS: atom_id res chain seq x y z
N MET A 1 20.60 28.45 -39.07
CA MET A 1 19.30 27.82 -39.40
C MET A 1 19.52 26.32 -39.26
N THR A 2 19.07 25.60 -38.24
CA THR A 2 17.91 25.73 -37.33
C THR A 2 18.28 25.14 -35.97
N ALA A 3 17.83 25.79 -34.89
CA ALA A 3 17.84 25.27 -33.53
C ALA A 3 16.43 24.74 -33.23
N ILE A 4 16.30 23.47 -32.86
CA ILE A 4 15.08 22.90 -32.30
C ILE A 4 15.45 22.28 -30.96
N LEU A 5 15.28 23.06 -29.90
CA LEU A 5 15.32 22.60 -28.52
C LEU A 5 14.05 21.76 -28.29
N LEU A 6 14.13 20.46 -28.52
CA LEU A 6 13.10 19.52 -28.12
C LEU A 6 13.10 19.47 -26.59
N THR A 7 12.18 20.19 -25.95
CA THR A 7 11.93 20.07 -24.52
C THR A 7 11.38 18.68 -24.24
N LEU A 8 12.26 17.71 -24.00
CA LEU A 8 11.92 16.45 -23.36
C LEU A 8 11.48 16.77 -21.93
N SER A 9 10.19 17.09 -21.77
CA SER A 9 9.55 16.91 -20.49
C SER A 9 9.36 15.40 -20.31
N THR A 10 10.45 14.67 -20.08
CA THR A 10 10.32 13.34 -19.49
C THR A 10 9.74 13.57 -18.11
N VAL A 11 8.43 13.39 -17.98
CA VAL A 11 7.78 13.27 -16.68
C VAL A 11 8.31 11.98 -16.07
N ILE A 12 9.48 12.09 -15.43
CA ILE A 12 10.03 11.06 -14.58
C ILE A 12 9.18 11.12 -13.33
N SER A 13 8.03 10.45 -13.36
CA SER A 13 7.27 10.18 -12.16
C SER A 13 8.24 9.44 -11.22
N PRO A 14 8.52 9.97 -10.02
CA PRO A 14 9.45 9.30 -9.12
C PRO A 14 8.89 7.92 -8.79
N PRO A 15 9.74 6.89 -8.65
CA PRO A 15 9.31 5.64 -8.05
C PRO A 15 8.73 5.98 -6.68
N VAL A 16 7.45 5.67 -6.48
CA VAL A 16 6.76 5.76 -5.20
C VAL A 16 7.44 4.76 -4.28
N HIS A 17 8.49 5.23 -3.59
CA HIS A 17 9.21 4.42 -2.62
C HIS A 17 8.25 4.09 -1.47
N ALA A 18 7.95 2.81 -1.33
CA ALA A 18 6.97 2.26 -0.41
C ALA A 18 7.49 2.28 1.05
N ASN A 19 7.64 3.46 1.63
CA ASN A 19 7.90 3.62 3.06
C ASN A 19 6.68 4.27 3.70
N GLY A 20 5.80 3.47 4.32
CA GLY A 20 4.57 3.99 4.91
C GLY A 20 3.54 4.57 3.92
N ALA A 21 3.71 4.26 2.62
CA ALA A 21 3.00 4.88 1.50
C ALA A 21 1.49 4.95 1.69
N LEU A 22 0.85 3.86 2.13
CA LEU A 22 -0.60 3.88 2.37
C LEU A 22 -1.00 4.92 3.43
N ARG A 23 -0.29 4.97 4.56
CA ARG A 23 -0.66 5.82 5.69
C ARG A 23 -0.51 7.30 5.33
N GLU A 24 0.51 7.61 4.53
CA GLU A 24 0.73 8.95 4.01
C GLU A 24 -0.26 9.32 2.91
N ALA A 25 -0.38 8.47 1.89
CA ALA A 25 -1.25 8.68 0.75
C ALA A 25 -2.71 8.83 1.17
N CYS A 26 -3.15 8.06 2.16
CA CYS A 26 -4.51 8.10 2.68
C CYS A 26 -4.69 9.04 3.87
N ARG A 27 -3.70 9.85 4.25
CA ARG A 27 -3.79 10.69 5.46
C ARG A 27 -4.96 11.67 5.39
N ALA A 28 -5.16 12.32 4.25
CA ALA A 28 -6.26 13.27 4.07
C ALA A 28 -7.62 12.54 4.04
N ASP A 29 -7.71 11.47 3.25
CA ASP A 29 -8.93 10.66 3.12
C ASP A 29 -9.34 10.04 4.47
N TYR A 30 -8.37 9.55 5.24
CA TYR A 30 -8.61 9.06 6.60
C TYR A 30 -9.26 10.11 7.49
N ARG A 31 -8.76 11.36 7.48
CA ARG A 31 -9.35 12.43 8.30
C ARG A 31 -10.77 12.79 7.85
N ASN A 32 -11.04 12.75 6.55
CA ASN A 32 -12.32 13.13 5.99
C ASN A 32 -13.40 12.06 6.23
N PHE A 33 -13.05 10.78 6.09
CA PHE A 33 -14.02 9.69 6.08
C PHE A 33 -13.94 8.77 7.30
N CYS A 34 -12.76 8.61 7.89
CA CYS A 34 -12.47 7.52 8.82
C CYS A 34 -11.91 7.98 10.19
N ALA A 35 -12.01 9.27 10.53
CA ALA A 35 -11.37 9.82 11.74
C ALA A 35 -11.85 9.17 13.05
N SER A 36 -13.11 8.73 13.11
CA SER A 36 -13.70 8.07 14.27
C SER A 36 -13.37 6.57 14.36
N VAL A 37 -12.66 6.01 13.36
CA VAL A 37 -12.34 4.58 13.32
C VAL A 37 -11.14 4.28 14.21
N GLN A 38 -11.34 3.39 15.18
CA GLN A 38 -10.28 2.95 16.07
C GLN A 38 -9.15 2.23 15.29
N PRO A 39 -7.88 2.65 15.41
CA PRO A 39 -6.76 2.02 14.73
C PRO A 39 -6.56 0.54 15.10
N GLY A 40 -6.00 -0.24 14.18
CA GLY A 40 -5.68 -1.67 14.39
C GLY A 40 -6.64 -2.63 13.69
N GLY A 41 -6.24 -3.91 13.59
CA GLY A 41 -7.07 -4.98 13.03
C GLY A 41 -7.52 -4.81 11.58
N GLY A 42 -6.91 -3.90 10.81
CA GLY A 42 -7.36 -3.58 9.46
C GLY A 42 -8.62 -2.72 9.37
N ARG A 43 -9.17 -2.21 10.49
CA ARG A 43 -10.42 -1.43 10.48
C ARG A 43 -10.35 -0.17 9.61
N ILE A 44 -9.23 0.54 9.62
CA ILE A 44 -9.05 1.74 8.80
C ILE A 44 -9.05 1.39 7.31
N ILE A 45 -8.43 0.27 6.92
CA ILE A 45 -8.46 -0.22 5.53
C ILE A 45 -9.91 -0.49 5.11
N GLU A 46 -10.69 -1.14 5.98
CA GLU A 46 -12.09 -1.46 5.67
C GLU A 46 -12.96 -0.20 5.58
N CYS A 47 -12.69 0.82 6.39
CA CYS A 47 -13.35 2.12 6.24
C CYS A 47 -12.99 2.78 4.90
N LEU A 48 -11.70 2.85 4.55
CA LEU A 48 -11.26 3.43 3.28
C LEU A 48 -11.88 2.69 2.08
N LYS A 49 -12.01 1.35 2.14
CA LYS A 49 -12.69 0.55 1.12
C LYS A 49 -14.17 0.88 0.96
N GLN A 50 -14.87 1.27 2.03
CA GLN A 50 -16.27 1.69 1.94
C GLN A 50 -16.43 3.04 1.22
N HIS A 51 -15.36 3.85 1.18
CA HIS A 51 -15.30 5.15 0.52
C HIS A 51 -14.45 5.13 -0.74
N GLU A 52 -14.19 3.96 -1.34
CA GLU A 52 -13.20 3.78 -2.42
C GLU A 52 -13.36 4.77 -3.58
N THR A 53 -14.61 5.07 -3.96
CA THR A 53 -14.94 6.00 -5.05
C THR A 53 -14.74 7.47 -4.70
N GLU A 54 -14.58 7.79 -3.41
CA GLU A 54 -14.39 9.14 -2.86
C GLU A 54 -12.93 9.41 -2.47
N LEU A 55 -12.08 8.37 -2.49
CA LEU A 55 -10.67 8.49 -2.12
C LEU A 55 -9.89 9.30 -3.16
N SER A 56 -8.88 10.02 -2.69
CA SER A 56 -7.86 10.58 -3.56
C SER A 56 -7.19 9.50 -4.43
N PRO A 57 -6.76 9.82 -5.67
CA PRO A 57 -6.11 8.85 -6.55
C PRO A 57 -4.88 8.18 -5.92
N GLY A 58 -4.12 8.93 -5.11
CA GLY A 58 -2.95 8.41 -4.40
C GLY A 58 -3.33 7.39 -3.31
N CYS A 59 -4.39 7.66 -2.56
CA CYS A 59 -4.89 6.72 -1.56
C CYS A 59 -5.46 5.46 -2.22
N LEU A 60 -6.27 5.62 -3.27
CA LEU A 60 -6.83 4.50 -4.04
C LEU A 60 -5.74 3.56 -4.58
N ALA A 61 -4.72 4.13 -5.23
CA ALA A 61 -3.58 3.35 -5.75
C ALA A 61 -2.85 2.59 -4.62
N SER A 62 -2.58 3.27 -3.50
CA SER A 62 -1.92 2.65 -2.36
C SER A 62 -2.76 1.55 -1.70
N LEU A 63 -4.09 1.72 -1.66
CA LEU A 63 -5.04 0.74 -1.15
C LEU A 63 -5.03 -0.53 -2.01
N GLY A 64 -4.95 -0.37 -3.34
CA GLY A 64 -4.78 -1.44 -4.30
C GLY A 64 -3.50 -2.26 -4.06
N SER A 65 -2.35 -1.59 -3.89
CA SER A 65 -1.08 -2.29 -3.60
C SER A 65 -1.15 -3.10 -2.30
N VAL A 66 -1.85 -2.60 -1.28
CA VAL A 66 -2.04 -3.35 -0.02
C VAL A 66 -2.95 -4.57 -0.22
N ALA A 67 -3.97 -4.46 -1.07
CA ALA A 67 -4.83 -5.58 -1.43
C ALA A 67 -4.02 -6.68 -2.15
N GLU A 68 -3.15 -6.32 -3.09
CA GLU A 68 -2.24 -7.26 -3.76
C GLU A 68 -1.32 -7.98 -2.77
N CYS A 69 -0.70 -7.24 -1.83
CA CYS A 69 0.15 -7.85 -0.80
C CYS A 69 -0.63 -8.78 0.13
N ARG A 70 -1.90 -8.46 0.43
CA ARG A 70 -2.77 -9.33 1.21
C ARG A 70 -3.08 -10.63 0.46
N GLU A 71 -3.27 -10.59 -0.85
CA GLU A 71 -3.48 -11.80 -1.65
C GLU A 71 -2.22 -12.67 -1.71
N GLN A 72 -1.04 -12.07 -1.85
CA GLN A 72 0.23 -12.81 -1.75
C GLN A 72 0.36 -13.46 -0.36
N ALA A 73 0.06 -12.71 0.71
CA ALA A 73 0.11 -13.23 2.08
C ALA A 73 -0.85 -14.40 2.29
N LYS A 74 -2.07 -14.37 1.71
CA LYS A 74 -3.00 -15.50 1.77
C LYS A 74 -2.45 -16.76 1.08
N LYS A 75 -1.73 -16.59 -0.03
CA LYS A 75 -1.16 -17.71 -0.79
C LYS A 75 0.07 -18.31 -0.11
N ILE A 76 0.94 -17.45 0.42
CA ILE A 76 2.22 -17.84 1.03
C ILE A 76 2.02 -18.31 2.49
N CYS A 77 1.12 -17.65 3.24
CA CYS A 77 0.88 -17.86 4.68
C CYS A 77 -0.55 -18.34 4.95
N ALA A 78 -1.02 -19.31 4.17
CA ALA A 78 -2.40 -19.78 4.22
C ALA A 78 -2.82 -20.35 5.59
N SER A 79 -1.88 -20.95 6.34
CA SER A 79 -2.13 -21.61 7.64
C SER A 79 -2.18 -20.65 8.83
N GLU A 80 -1.78 -19.40 8.65
CA GLU A 80 -1.56 -18.43 9.74
C GLU A 80 -2.60 -17.30 9.75
N ASN A 81 -3.60 -17.37 8.87
CA ASN A 81 -4.58 -16.31 8.62
C ASN A 81 -5.45 -15.92 9.84
N GLN A 82 -5.55 -16.77 10.86
CA GLN A 82 -6.33 -16.53 12.09
C GLN A 82 -5.49 -15.95 13.24
N ASP A 83 -4.15 -16.02 13.15
CA ASP A 83 -3.26 -15.53 14.20
C ASP A 83 -2.38 -14.42 13.64
N ALA A 84 -2.60 -13.19 14.12
CA ALA A 84 -1.87 -12.03 13.61
C ALA A 84 -0.37 -12.05 13.97
N ALA A 85 0.06 -12.79 14.99
CA ALA A 85 1.47 -12.98 15.32
C ALA A 85 2.10 -14.05 14.42
N ALA A 86 1.42 -15.18 14.22
CA ALA A 86 1.85 -16.24 13.30
C ALA A 86 1.92 -15.73 11.86
N LEU A 87 0.93 -14.95 11.42
CA LEU A 87 0.92 -14.36 10.08
C LEU A 87 2.11 -13.42 9.88
N ARG A 88 2.42 -12.59 10.89
CA ARG A 88 3.61 -11.72 10.84
C ARG A 88 4.90 -12.52 10.82
N ALA A 89 4.99 -13.59 11.60
CA ALA A 89 6.15 -14.46 11.61
C ALA A 89 6.33 -15.16 10.25
N CYS A 90 5.26 -15.72 9.68
CA CYS A 90 5.29 -16.32 8.34
C CYS A 90 5.73 -15.30 7.28
N ILE A 91 5.12 -14.12 7.24
CA ILE A 91 5.47 -13.08 6.29
C ILE A 91 6.96 -12.69 6.41
N LYS A 92 7.50 -12.62 7.63
CA LYS A 92 8.91 -12.34 7.86
C LYS A 92 9.82 -13.46 7.34
N THR A 93 9.45 -14.73 7.57
CA THR A 93 10.19 -15.90 7.08
C THR A 93 10.19 -15.98 5.55
N HIS A 94 9.07 -15.64 4.92
CA HIS A 94 8.88 -15.77 3.47
C HIS A 94 9.02 -14.45 2.71
N ALA A 95 9.61 -13.40 3.31
CA ALA A 95 9.68 -12.07 2.71
C ALA A 95 10.27 -12.03 1.29
N SER A 96 11.19 -12.96 0.96
CA SER A 96 11.78 -13.12 -0.37
C SER A 96 10.83 -13.67 -1.44
N GLU A 97 9.73 -14.32 -1.04
CA GLU A 97 8.72 -14.86 -1.94
C GLU A 97 7.65 -13.82 -2.33
N PHE A 98 7.55 -12.73 -1.56
CA PHE A 98 6.72 -11.59 -1.90
C PHE A 98 7.33 -10.76 -3.02
N SER A 99 6.47 -10.06 -3.77
CA SER A 99 6.87 -9.08 -4.78
C SER A 99 7.75 -7.98 -4.17
N PRO A 100 8.61 -7.31 -4.96
CA PRO A 100 9.51 -6.27 -4.46
C PRO A 100 8.79 -5.17 -3.68
N GLU A 101 7.61 -4.77 -4.13
CA GLU A 101 6.78 -3.73 -3.53
C GLU A 101 6.26 -4.19 -2.16
N CYS A 102 5.74 -5.42 -2.09
CA CYS A 102 5.24 -5.99 -0.85
C CYS A 102 6.38 -6.24 0.13
N ARG A 103 7.51 -6.77 -0.33
CA ARG A 103 8.71 -6.97 0.49
C ARG A 103 9.22 -5.65 1.07
N GLN A 104 9.26 -4.60 0.25
CA GLN A 104 9.64 -3.27 0.72
C GLN A 104 8.66 -2.77 1.78
N ALA A 105 7.35 -2.88 1.54
CA ALA A 105 6.33 -2.49 2.50
C ALA A 105 6.42 -3.27 3.83
N LEU A 106 6.84 -4.54 3.80
CA LEU A 106 7.01 -5.39 4.98
C LEU A 106 8.25 -5.03 5.80
N ASN A 107 9.33 -4.57 5.15
CA ASN A 107 10.58 -4.21 5.81
C ASN A 107 10.55 -2.84 6.52
N THR A 108 9.42 -2.13 6.48
CA THR A 108 9.30 -0.74 6.98
C THR A 108 8.52 -0.64 8.30
N ARG A 109 8.38 -1.74 9.04
CA ARG A 109 7.69 -1.82 10.33
C ARG A 109 8.55 -2.39 11.45
#